data_AF-A0A7K6UX39-F1
#
_entry.id   AF-A0A7K6UX39-F1
#
_cell.length_a   1.000
_cell.length_b   1.000
_cell.length_c   1.000
_cell.angle_alpha   90.00
_cell.angle_beta   90.00
_cell.angle_gamma   90.00
#
_symmetry.space_group_name_H-M   'P 1'
#
loop_
_entity.id
_entity.type
_entity.pdbx_description
1 polymer ?
#
loop_
_entity_poly.entity_id
_entity_poly.type
_entity_poly.pdbx_seq_one_letter_code
_entity_poly.pdbx_strand_id
1 'polypeptide(L)'
;RYENSTTDSVEDSLSHRTTKEKVPEQKFHEASENLSRRLNELDLMLKRALGGHTREEELTDEDSLSQHSDSVMDYGRRTAERDTSHPKYPGRPRSLSPASPSPQHQERKLRATGTGQIKTIRRHLQKERDERTRKAKLVTKVYENELRIYEAREKRRLSKLREAAKELEQEYKENAFQEPPKMSQPVKVYSRKTTPQYPKYSQWIPKRGIMKPKQAAPMTIRDNNLLLQLLEDFPDLHISTRTLNKMWQRQLAHTEHLKAPSARPRPKVQNEVEQILKKHELLAAIIKRDQDHSKRLQELKQRVYRQRWAQNKVAERRQQVARARKYYEDYRVQLRAKLLRARTREEKIFKNLFEEGLEIQKQRLRDLRVYAQEKRDEQLREHQIELQSLENYYKDQFSMLAEAISQEFKEIQTREKAQAQMLQKAKKELRSKMEKEIQQLQEAIMHSDDDTFFQELEADRLRSRLQMASFQYSQSPLF
;
A
#
# COMPACT_ATOMS: atom_id res chain seq x y z
N ARG A 1 -36.61 -8.35 84.52
CA ARG A 1 -37.17 -6.97 84.51
C ARG A 1 -36.68 -6.30 83.23
N TYR A 2 -37.62 -5.86 82.39
CA TYR A 2 -37.52 -5.04 81.16
C TYR A 2 -36.70 -5.62 79.99
N GLU A 3 -37.34 -6.05 78.87
CA GLU A 3 -37.88 -5.25 77.73
C GLU A 3 -36.75 -4.58 76.91
N ASN A 4 -36.69 -4.48 75.58
CA ASN A 4 -37.41 -4.96 74.40
C ASN A 4 -36.57 -4.51 73.16
N SER A 5 -36.88 -5.06 71.97
CA SER A 5 -36.60 -4.51 70.60
C SER A 5 -35.19 -4.81 70.01
N THR A 6 -34.93 -5.14 68.74
CA THR A 6 -35.70 -5.06 67.47
C THR A 6 -35.01 -5.90 66.35
N THR A 7 -35.79 -6.60 65.50
CA THR A 7 -35.61 -6.90 64.04
C THR A 7 -34.31 -7.53 63.49
N ASP A 8 -34.35 -8.76 62.95
CA ASP A 8 -34.61 -9.15 61.53
C ASP A 8 -33.48 -8.86 60.54
N SER A 9 -32.78 -9.88 60.02
CA SER A 9 -33.19 -10.55 58.76
C SER A 9 -32.21 -11.67 58.36
N VAL A 10 -32.75 -12.88 58.24
CA VAL A 10 -32.17 -14.04 57.56
C VAL A 10 -32.58 -13.97 56.07
N GLU A 11 -31.62 -14.00 55.15
CA GLU A 11 -31.73 -14.61 53.81
C GLU A 11 -30.28 -14.98 53.40
N ASP A 12 -29.86 -16.22 53.61
CA ASP A 12 -30.00 -17.39 52.73
C ASP A 12 -29.02 -17.47 51.55
N SER A 13 -28.34 -18.61 51.55
CA SER A 13 -27.91 -19.40 50.40
C SER A 13 -26.58 -19.08 49.70
N LEU A 14 -25.60 -19.90 50.07
CA LEU A 14 -24.89 -20.80 49.16
C LEU A 14 -24.24 -20.14 47.92
N SER A 15 -23.01 -19.65 48.09
CA SER A 15 -22.03 -19.64 47.00
C SER A 15 -20.94 -20.67 47.29
N HIS A 16 -21.15 -21.87 46.76
CA HIS A 16 -20.15 -22.92 46.67
C HIS A 16 -18.86 -22.41 46.01
N ARG A 17 -17.75 -22.60 46.73
CA ARG A 17 -16.58 -23.35 46.23
C ARG A 17 -15.99 -22.86 44.90
N THR A 18 -15.22 -21.78 44.95
CA THR A 18 -13.98 -21.72 44.17
C THR A 18 -12.84 -21.48 45.15
N THR A 19 -12.15 -22.56 45.47
CA THR A 19 -10.85 -22.53 46.14
C THR A 19 -9.94 -21.61 45.34
N LYS A 20 -9.76 -20.39 45.83
CA LYS A 20 -8.56 -19.61 45.53
C LYS A 20 -7.40 -20.35 46.19
N GLU A 21 -6.95 -21.41 45.54
CA GLU A 21 -5.61 -21.94 45.77
C GLU A 21 -4.68 -20.77 45.47
N LYS A 22 -4.22 -20.12 46.54
CA LYS A 22 -2.98 -19.35 46.50
C LYS A 22 -1.89 -20.37 46.18
N VAL A 23 -1.75 -20.68 44.90
CA VAL A 23 -0.57 -21.37 44.39
C VAL A 23 0.59 -20.47 44.82
N PRO A 24 1.48 -20.93 45.72
CA PRO A 24 2.54 -20.08 46.23
C PRO A 24 3.36 -19.60 45.03
N GLU A 25 3.73 -18.32 45.00
CA GLU A 25 4.57 -17.71 43.95
C GLU A 25 5.81 -18.58 43.66
N GLN A 26 6.27 -19.32 44.68
CA GLN A 26 7.28 -20.37 44.60
C GLN A 26 7.02 -21.41 43.49
N LYS A 27 5.79 -21.91 43.30
CA LYS A 27 5.45 -22.86 42.22
C LYS A 27 5.47 -22.21 40.84
N PHE A 28 5.17 -20.91 40.73
CA PHE A 28 5.32 -20.17 39.47
C PHE A 28 6.79 -19.95 39.13
N HIS A 29 7.62 -19.63 40.12
CA HIS A 29 9.07 -19.56 39.94
C HIS A 29 9.65 -20.92 39.54
N GLU A 30 9.23 -22.00 40.19
CA GLU A 30 9.66 -23.36 39.87
C GLU A 30 9.22 -23.78 38.45
N ALA A 31 7.99 -23.45 38.06
CA ALA A 31 7.50 -23.70 36.69
C ALA A 31 8.27 -22.86 35.65
N SER A 32 8.61 -21.61 35.98
CA SER A 32 9.41 -20.73 35.12
C SER A 32 10.85 -21.22 34.97
N GLU A 33 11.46 -21.70 36.05
CA GLU A 33 12.79 -22.31 36.03
C GLU A 33 12.81 -23.61 35.25
N ASN A 34 11.79 -24.45 35.41
CA ASN A 34 11.68 -25.69 34.63
C ASN A 34 11.49 -25.39 33.14
N LEU A 35 10.72 -24.35 32.80
CA LEU A 35 10.56 -23.88 31.43
C LEU A 35 11.89 -23.35 30.86
N SER A 36 12.64 -22.54 31.61
CA SER A 36 13.92 -22.00 31.16
C SER A 36 14.97 -23.10 30.98
N ARG A 37 15.03 -24.08 31.89
CA ARG A 37 15.88 -25.27 31.75
C ARG A 37 15.53 -26.07 30.50
N ARG A 38 14.23 -26.30 30.25
CA ARG A 38 13.74 -27.02 29.06
C ARG A 38 14.06 -26.28 27.76
N LEU A 39 13.93 -24.95 27.75
CA LEU A 39 14.26 -24.12 26.59
C LEU A 39 15.76 -24.11 26.31
N ASN A 40 16.58 -24.02 27.35
CA ASN A 40 18.04 -24.10 27.22
C ASN A 40 18.49 -25.48 26.75
N GLU A 41 17.83 -26.55 27.20
CA GLU A 41 18.09 -27.91 26.73
C GLU A 41 17.73 -28.08 25.25
N LEU A 42 16.58 -27.55 24.81
CA LEU A 42 16.19 -27.55 23.40
C LEU A 42 17.13 -26.72 22.52
N ASP A 43 17.61 -25.58 23.02
CA ASP A 43 18.62 -24.77 22.34
C ASP A 43 19.95 -25.51 22.21
N LEU A 44 20.37 -26.24 23.25
CA LEU A 44 21.56 -27.10 23.22
C LEU A 44 21.41 -28.27 22.24
N MET A 45 20.22 -28.88 22.20
CA MET A 45 19.91 -29.94 21.24
C MET A 45 19.87 -29.40 19.81
N LEU A 46 19.32 -28.21 19.59
CA LEU A 46 19.33 -27.53 18.30
C LEU A 46 20.76 -27.19 17.85
N LYS A 47 21.59 -26.64 18.74
CA LYS A 47 23.00 -26.37 18.47
C LYS A 47 23.78 -27.63 18.12
N ARG A 48 23.50 -28.75 18.80
CA ARG A 48 24.09 -30.07 18.49
C ARG A 48 23.58 -30.64 17.17
N ALA A 49 22.28 -30.53 16.88
CA ALA A 49 21.68 -31.01 15.63
C ALA A 49 22.12 -30.20 14.41
N LEU A 50 22.39 -28.91 14.59
CA LEU A 50 22.93 -28.01 13.57
C LEU A 50 24.46 -28.10 13.43
N GLY A 51 25.12 -29.04 14.11
CA GLY A 51 26.56 -29.28 13.97
C GLY A 51 27.45 -28.16 14.52
N GLY A 52 26.94 -27.34 15.44
CA GLY A 52 27.66 -26.22 16.03
C GLY A 52 28.73 -26.67 17.02
N HIS A 53 29.96 -26.86 16.54
CA HIS A 53 31.15 -26.73 17.38
C HIS A 53 31.33 -25.22 17.64
N THR A 54 31.02 -24.78 18.86
CA THR A 54 31.40 -23.43 19.32
C THR A 54 32.90 -23.39 19.51
N ARG A 55 33.62 -22.98 18.46
CA ARG A 55 34.93 -22.36 18.60
C ARG A 55 34.68 -20.87 18.76
N GLU A 56 34.64 -20.42 20.02
CA GLU A 56 34.87 -19.02 20.33
C GLU A 56 36.32 -18.72 19.92
N GLU A 57 36.52 -18.01 18.81
CA GLU A 57 37.58 -17.00 18.63
C GLU A 57 37.62 -16.49 17.18
N GLU A 58 37.82 -15.18 17.08
CA GLU A 58 38.30 -14.40 15.94
C GLU A 58 37.34 -14.08 14.78
N LEU A 59 36.80 -12.87 14.91
CA LEU A 59 36.59 -11.91 13.82
C LEU A 59 37.79 -11.88 12.86
N THR A 60 37.62 -12.33 11.61
CA THR A 60 38.27 -11.70 10.44
C THR A 60 37.61 -12.14 9.14
N ASP A 61 37.07 -11.15 8.43
CA ASP A 61 37.18 -10.91 6.99
C ASP A 61 37.31 -12.12 6.05
N GLU A 62 36.17 -12.62 5.57
CA GLU A 62 36.10 -13.47 4.38
C GLU A 62 35.06 -12.88 3.41
N ASP A 63 35.46 -11.83 2.69
CA ASP A 63 34.75 -11.41 1.49
C ASP A 63 35.76 -10.94 0.44
N SER A 64 36.41 -11.90 -0.21
CA SER A 64 37.17 -11.69 -1.43
C SER A 64 37.28 -13.01 -2.18
N LEU A 65 36.87 -12.97 -3.45
CA LEU A 65 37.13 -13.90 -4.56
C LEU A 65 35.95 -14.82 -4.96
N SER A 66 34.92 -14.20 -5.55
CA SER A 66 34.19 -14.80 -6.67
C SER A 66 34.71 -14.16 -7.96
N GLN A 67 35.58 -14.86 -8.68
CA GLN A 67 35.91 -14.57 -10.08
C GLN A 67 35.53 -15.79 -10.91
N HIS A 68 34.92 -15.51 -12.07
CA HIS A 68 34.52 -16.41 -13.15
C HIS A 68 33.10 -16.98 -13.05
N SER A 69 32.13 -16.13 -13.41
CA SER A 69 30.96 -16.58 -14.15
C SER A 69 31.34 -16.81 -15.61
N ASP A 70 31.08 -18.01 -16.10
CA ASP A 70 30.58 -18.18 -17.46
C ASP A 70 29.68 -19.41 -17.54
N SER A 71 28.78 -19.37 -18.51
CA SER A 71 27.91 -20.46 -18.96
C SER A 71 26.46 -20.49 -18.47
N VAL A 72 25.63 -19.82 -19.28
CA VAL A 72 24.37 -20.32 -19.88
C VAL A 72 23.19 -20.60 -18.93
N MET A 73 22.23 -19.68 -19.01
CA MET A 73 20.84 -19.86 -18.58
C MET A 73 20.09 -20.71 -19.60
N ASP A 74 19.55 -21.85 -19.17
CA ASP A 74 18.56 -22.61 -19.94
C ASP A 74 17.20 -22.52 -19.23
N TYR A 75 16.18 -22.06 -19.97
CA TYR A 75 14.83 -21.84 -19.47
C TYR A 75 13.99 -23.12 -19.66
N GLY A 76 13.58 -23.76 -18.56
CA GLY A 76 12.80 -25.00 -18.63
C GLY A 76 11.82 -25.20 -17.48
N ARG A 77 10.61 -24.68 -17.65
CA ARG A 77 9.28 -25.20 -17.23
C ARG A 77 9.16 -26.03 -15.92
N ARG A 78 8.33 -25.51 -15.01
CA ARG A 78 7.77 -26.23 -13.84
C ARG A 78 6.80 -27.34 -14.29
N THR A 79 6.93 -28.52 -13.69
CA THR A 79 5.82 -29.44 -13.36
C THR A 79 6.10 -30.15 -12.04
N ALA A 80 5.03 -30.35 -11.29
CA ALA A 80 4.96 -30.98 -9.98
C ALA A 80 5.21 -32.50 -10.04
N GLU A 81 5.76 -33.08 -8.96
CA GLU A 81 5.13 -34.13 -8.15
C GLU A 81 6.16 -34.87 -7.25
N ARG A 82 5.70 -35.10 -6.02
CA ARG A 82 5.95 -36.25 -5.12
C ARG A 82 7.30 -36.42 -4.41
N ASP A 83 7.11 -36.52 -3.10
CA ASP A 83 7.92 -37.22 -2.12
C ASP A 83 8.38 -38.60 -2.61
N THR A 84 9.67 -38.88 -2.48
CA THR A 84 10.18 -40.17 -1.99
C THR A 84 11.63 -40.05 -1.55
N SER A 85 11.88 -40.70 -0.42
CA SER A 85 13.14 -40.91 0.28
C SER A 85 14.16 -41.69 -0.55
N HIS A 86 15.43 -41.28 -0.51
CA HIS A 86 16.55 -42.14 -0.88
C HIS A 86 17.72 -42.09 0.12
N PRO A 87 18.46 -43.20 0.27
CA PRO A 87 19.18 -43.54 1.50
C PRO A 87 20.67 -43.22 1.43
N LYS A 88 21.27 -43.07 2.63
CA LYS A 88 22.71 -43.08 2.87
C LYS A 88 23.30 -44.46 2.58
N TYR A 89 24.48 -44.52 1.93
CA TYR A 89 25.59 -45.46 2.21
C TYR A 89 26.87 -45.02 1.44
N PRO A 90 28.07 -45.54 1.77
CA PRO A 90 29.23 -44.74 2.14
C PRO A 90 30.38 -44.79 1.11
N GLY A 91 31.44 -44.02 1.39
CA GLY A 91 32.57 -43.83 0.49
C GLY A 91 33.43 -45.06 0.19
N ARG A 92 34.23 -44.94 -0.87
CA ARG A 92 35.41 -45.76 -1.17
C ARG A 92 36.55 -44.86 -1.67
N PRO A 93 37.83 -45.14 -1.32
CA PRO A 93 38.93 -44.20 -1.48
C PRO A 93 39.85 -44.48 -2.68
N ARG A 94 40.74 -43.49 -2.91
CA ARG A 94 42.13 -43.61 -3.43
C ARG A 94 42.30 -43.60 -4.97
N SER A 95 42.78 -42.46 -5.48
CA SER A 95 43.79 -42.41 -6.54
C SER A 95 44.92 -41.48 -6.09
N LEU A 96 46.15 -41.91 -6.41
CA LEU A 96 47.42 -41.33 -5.98
C LEU A 96 47.93 -40.40 -7.10
N SER A 97 48.17 -39.14 -6.76
CA SER A 97 49.09 -38.24 -7.49
C SER A 97 49.80 -37.34 -6.47
N PRO A 98 51.11 -37.05 -6.65
CA PRO A 98 51.91 -36.32 -5.67
C PRO A 98 51.52 -34.84 -5.61
N ALA A 99 51.53 -34.28 -4.41
CA ALA A 99 51.16 -32.91 -4.11
C ALA A 99 52.17 -31.90 -4.70
N SER A 100 51.69 -31.00 -5.54
CA SER A 100 52.40 -29.76 -5.91
C SER A 100 52.37 -28.78 -4.72
N PRO A 101 53.48 -28.10 -4.38
CA PRO A 101 53.49 -27.16 -3.27
C PRO A 101 52.65 -25.90 -3.61
N SER A 102 51.86 -25.48 -2.63
CA SER A 102 51.01 -24.28 -2.64
C SER A 102 51.78 -23.01 -3.07
N PRO A 103 51.18 -22.14 -3.92
CA PRO A 103 51.82 -20.93 -4.43
C PRO A 103 51.85 -19.78 -3.40
N GLN A 104 51.42 -19.98 -2.16
CA GLN A 104 51.45 -18.92 -1.14
C GLN A 104 52.87 -18.53 -0.69
N HIS A 105 53.88 -19.38 -0.92
CA HIS A 105 55.25 -19.09 -0.46
C HIS A 105 56.12 -18.29 -1.44
N GLN A 106 55.65 -18.03 -2.67
CA GLN A 106 56.38 -17.24 -3.67
C GLN A 106 56.02 -15.75 -3.65
N GLU A 107 54.80 -15.36 -3.24
CA GLU A 107 54.38 -13.95 -3.21
C GLU A 107 55.10 -13.10 -2.16
N ARG A 108 55.68 -13.71 -1.11
CA ARG A 108 56.45 -12.96 -0.10
C ARG A 108 57.85 -12.58 -0.57
N LYS A 109 58.46 -13.33 -1.51
CA LYS A 109 59.82 -13.06 -1.99
C LYS A 109 59.90 -11.99 -3.09
N LEU A 110 58.79 -11.69 -3.79
CA LEU A 110 58.71 -10.59 -4.76
C LEU A 110 58.40 -9.22 -4.13
N ARG A 111 58.26 -9.13 -2.80
CA ARG A 111 57.94 -7.87 -2.11
C ARG A 111 59.13 -6.95 -1.88
N ALA A 112 60.36 -7.43 -2.05
CA ALA A 112 61.58 -6.69 -1.71
C ALA A 112 62.27 -6.01 -2.91
N THR A 113 62.11 -6.51 -4.13
CA THR A 113 62.89 -6.15 -5.32
C THR A 113 62.07 -5.38 -6.36
N GLY A 114 61.46 -4.27 -5.93
CA GLY A 114 60.84 -3.30 -6.83
C GLY A 114 61.65 -2.00 -6.86
N THR A 115 62.10 -1.61 -8.06
CA THR A 115 62.71 -0.31 -8.40
C THR A 115 61.94 0.86 -7.77
N GLY A 116 62.64 1.93 -7.38
CA GLY A 116 62.12 3.02 -6.54
C GLY A 116 60.80 3.66 -6.99
N GLN A 117 60.48 3.62 -8.28
CA GLN A 117 59.22 4.11 -8.85
C GLN A 117 57.99 3.26 -8.46
N ILE A 118 58.15 1.95 -8.29
CA ILE A 118 57.05 1.08 -7.82
C ILE A 118 56.72 1.38 -6.35
N LYS A 119 57.74 1.74 -5.56
CA LYS A 119 57.57 2.13 -4.15
C LYS A 119 56.88 3.50 -4.00
N THR A 120 57.04 4.43 -4.96
CA THR A 120 56.31 5.71 -4.94
C THR A 120 54.86 5.54 -5.35
N ILE A 121 54.57 4.76 -6.41
CA ILE A 121 53.20 4.46 -6.84
C ILE A 121 52.41 3.76 -5.72
N ARG A 122 53.01 2.77 -5.05
CA ARG A 122 52.36 2.07 -3.92
C ARG A 122 52.04 3.01 -2.75
N ARG A 123 52.93 3.96 -2.43
CA ARG A 123 52.68 4.97 -1.38
C ARG A 123 51.53 5.91 -1.76
N HIS A 124 51.43 6.27 -3.03
CA HIS A 124 50.32 7.12 -3.51
C HIS A 124 48.98 6.39 -3.44
N LEU A 125 48.92 5.13 -3.89
CA LEU A 125 47.72 4.29 -3.78
C LEU A 125 47.31 4.04 -2.32
N GLN A 126 48.28 3.86 -1.41
CA GLN A 126 47.97 3.72 0.01
C GLN A 126 47.38 5.01 0.59
N LYS A 127 47.97 6.17 0.28
CA LYS A 127 47.43 7.47 0.70
C LYS A 127 46.02 7.71 0.19
N GLU A 128 45.76 7.38 -1.08
CA GLU A 128 44.43 7.49 -1.67
C GLU A 128 43.42 6.56 -0.98
N ARG A 129 43.83 5.33 -0.66
CA ARG A 129 43.00 4.39 0.12
C ARG A 129 42.70 4.95 1.51
N ASP A 130 43.70 5.50 2.19
CA ASP A 130 43.54 6.11 3.51
C ASP A 130 42.60 7.33 3.45
N GLU A 131 42.69 8.16 2.41
CA GLU A 131 41.77 9.27 2.18
C GLU A 131 40.33 8.79 1.94
N ARG A 132 40.15 7.73 1.13
CA ARG A 132 38.82 7.12 0.91
C ARG A 132 38.25 6.59 2.22
N THR A 133 39.05 5.94 3.07
CA THR A 133 38.57 5.47 4.38
C THR A 133 38.22 6.62 5.32
N ARG A 134 38.98 7.72 5.31
CA ARG A 134 38.66 8.93 6.10
C ARG A 134 37.36 9.57 5.64
N LYS A 135 37.15 9.70 4.33
CA LYS A 135 35.90 10.21 3.75
C LYS A 135 34.72 9.31 4.12
N ALA A 136 34.87 7.99 4.00
CA ALA A 136 33.84 7.04 4.40
C ALA A 136 33.49 7.18 5.90
N LYS A 137 34.49 7.24 6.79
CA LYS A 137 34.30 7.47 8.23
C LYS A 137 33.63 8.80 8.54
N LEU A 138 33.85 9.83 7.73
CA LEU A 138 33.18 11.12 7.90
C LEU A 138 31.70 10.99 7.52
N VAL A 139 31.40 10.37 6.39
CA VAL A 139 30.02 10.13 5.93
C VAL A 139 29.24 9.28 6.94
N THR A 140 29.83 8.21 7.46
CA THR A 140 29.17 7.38 8.49
C THR A 140 28.87 8.19 9.75
N LYS A 141 29.81 9.03 10.23
CA LYS A 141 29.58 9.91 11.38
C LYS A 141 28.48 10.95 11.14
N VAL A 142 28.42 11.52 9.94
CA VAL A 142 27.34 12.46 9.57
C VAL A 142 25.99 11.75 9.64
N TYR A 143 25.90 10.56 9.05
CA TYR A 143 24.68 9.76 9.07
C TYR A 143 24.26 9.35 10.50
N GLU A 144 25.21 8.93 11.34
CA GLU A 144 24.96 8.61 12.75
C GLU A 144 24.44 9.83 13.52
N ASN A 145 24.99 11.02 13.27
CA ASN A 145 24.54 12.25 13.92
C ASN A 145 23.12 12.65 13.47
N GLU A 146 22.83 12.54 12.17
CA GLU A 146 21.48 12.77 11.66
C GLU A 146 20.48 11.79 12.28
N LEU A 147 20.83 10.50 12.36
CA LEU A 147 20.01 9.48 13.01
C LEU A 147 19.71 9.85 14.46
N ARG A 148 20.72 10.29 15.24
CA ARG A 148 20.53 10.74 16.62
C ARG A 148 19.59 11.94 16.72
N ILE A 149 19.66 12.90 15.80
CA ILE A 149 18.77 14.05 15.76
C ILE A 149 17.33 13.60 15.49
N TYR A 150 17.13 12.70 14.52
CA TYR A 150 15.82 12.13 14.21
C TYR A 150 15.25 11.36 15.40
N GLU A 151 16.03 10.50 16.05
CA GLU A 151 15.62 9.78 17.24
C GLU A 151 15.21 10.72 18.38
N ALA A 152 15.98 11.78 18.63
CA ALA A 152 15.66 12.77 19.65
C ALA A 152 14.35 13.52 19.33
N ARG A 153 14.14 13.87 18.06
CA ARG A 153 12.90 14.51 17.58
C ARG A 153 11.70 13.59 17.76
N GLU A 154 11.82 12.31 17.42
CA GLU A 154 10.75 11.32 17.60
C GLU A 154 10.48 11.05 19.08
N LYS A 155 11.52 10.91 19.92
CA LYS A 155 11.35 10.80 21.38
C LYS A 155 10.58 11.99 21.96
N ARG A 156 10.89 13.21 21.51
CA ARG A 156 10.15 14.43 21.92
C ARG A 156 8.71 14.43 21.40
N ARG A 157 8.45 13.94 20.18
CA ARG A 157 7.08 13.80 19.65
C ARG A 157 6.28 12.80 20.48
N LEU A 158 6.86 11.65 20.78
CA LEU A 158 6.24 10.61 21.61
C LEU A 158 6.01 11.08 23.05
N SER A 159 6.92 11.86 23.64
CA SER A 159 6.72 12.41 24.99
C SER A 159 5.53 13.36 25.01
N LYS A 160 5.41 14.27 24.03
CA LYS A 160 4.26 15.17 23.90
C LYS A 160 2.94 14.41 23.73
N LEU A 161 2.92 13.36 22.91
CA LEU A 161 1.73 12.52 22.74
C LEU A 161 1.37 11.77 24.03
N ARG A 162 2.37 11.30 24.79
CA ARG A 162 2.14 10.67 26.10
C ARG A 162 1.61 11.67 27.13
N GLU A 163 2.12 12.89 27.14
CA GLU A 163 1.62 13.98 28.00
C GLU A 163 0.17 14.32 27.65
N ALA A 164 -0.15 14.56 26.37
CA ALA A 164 -1.52 14.81 25.92
C ALA A 164 -2.46 13.63 26.22
N ALA A 165 -2.00 12.39 26.10
CA ALA A 165 -2.80 11.22 26.49
C ALA A 165 -3.06 11.17 28.00
N LYS A 166 -2.09 11.56 28.83
CA LYS A 166 -2.28 11.66 30.29
C LYS A 166 -3.21 12.79 30.66
N GLU A 167 -3.09 13.96 30.02
CA GLU A 167 -4.00 15.09 30.20
C GLU A 167 -5.43 14.68 29.85
N LEU A 168 -5.63 14.03 28.70
CA LEU A 168 -6.95 13.55 28.28
C LEU A 168 -7.50 12.45 29.22
N GLU A 169 -6.64 11.58 29.77
CA GLU A 169 -7.03 10.61 30.79
C GLU A 169 -7.42 11.30 32.11
N GLN A 170 -6.72 12.36 32.50
CA GLN A 170 -7.04 13.18 33.67
C GLN A 170 -8.36 13.93 33.46
N GLU A 171 -8.55 14.58 32.32
CA GLU A 171 -9.82 15.21 31.94
C GLU A 171 -10.96 14.19 31.94
N TYR A 172 -10.74 12.97 31.45
CA TYR A 172 -11.77 11.93 31.50
C TYR A 172 -12.09 11.50 32.93
N LYS A 173 -11.09 11.37 33.80
CA LYS A 173 -11.30 11.08 35.22
C LYS A 173 -12.06 12.21 35.91
N GLU A 174 -11.65 13.45 35.69
CA GLU A 174 -12.31 14.64 36.23
C GLU A 174 -13.75 14.76 35.72
N ASN A 175 -13.99 14.53 34.43
CA ASN A 175 -15.34 14.51 33.84
C ASN A 175 -16.19 13.31 34.28
N ALA A 176 -15.58 12.20 34.69
CA ALA A 176 -16.28 11.06 35.29
C ALA A 176 -16.69 11.35 36.75
N PHE A 177 -15.95 12.21 37.45
CA PHE A 177 -16.27 12.67 38.81
C PHE A 177 -17.11 13.95 38.85
N GLN A 178 -17.11 14.76 37.79
CA GLN A 178 -18.10 15.79 37.55
C GLN A 178 -19.44 15.09 37.26
N GLU A 179 -20.37 15.14 38.20
CA GLU A 179 -21.75 14.75 37.93
C GLU A 179 -22.21 15.45 36.64
N PRO A 180 -22.87 14.74 35.70
CA PRO A 180 -23.42 15.39 34.52
C PRO A 180 -24.25 16.59 34.98
N PRO A 181 -24.12 17.78 34.36
CA PRO A 181 -24.82 18.97 34.82
C PRO A 181 -26.29 18.61 35.00
N LYS A 182 -26.81 18.85 36.21
CA LYS A 182 -28.20 18.54 36.59
C LYS A 182 -29.09 19.03 35.46
N MET A 183 -29.58 18.08 34.66
CA MET A 183 -30.49 18.37 33.55
C MET A 183 -31.63 19.18 34.14
N SER A 184 -31.70 20.46 33.79
CA SER A 184 -32.84 21.32 34.08
C SER A 184 -34.06 20.54 33.61
N GLN A 185 -34.99 20.28 34.54
CA GLN A 185 -36.16 19.45 34.30
C GLN A 185 -36.75 19.76 32.93
N PRO A 186 -37.03 18.75 32.09
CA PRO A 186 -37.69 19.00 30.82
C PRO A 186 -39.03 19.65 31.13
N VAL A 187 -39.18 20.91 30.71
CA VAL A 187 -40.48 21.57 30.64
C VAL A 187 -41.37 20.63 29.84
N LYS A 188 -42.49 20.22 30.45
CA LYS A 188 -43.48 19.31 29.87
C LYS A 188 -44.13 19.96 28.66
N VAL A 189 -43.47 19.93 27.51
CA VAL A 189 -44.05 20.30 26.22
C VAL A 189 -44.69 19.04 25.66
N TYR A 190 -46.02 19.00 25.75
CA TYR A 190 -46.97 18.13 25.05
C TYR A 190 -46.47 16.76 24.57
N SER A 191 -46.57 15.73 25.42
CA SER A 191 -46.62 14.35 24.91
C SER A 191 -48.03 14.07 24.38
N ARG A 192 -48.19 14.06 23.05
CA ARG A 192 -49.37 13.45 22.40
C ARG A 192 -49.41 11.97 22.78
N LYS A 193 -50.44 11.59 23.54
CA LYS A 193 -50.74 10.18 23.86
C LYS A 193 -51.28 9.51 22.60
N THR A 194 -50.47 8.69 21.95
CA THR A 194 -50.94 7.70 20.98
C THR A 194 -51.47 6.51 21.75
N THR A 195 -52.78 6.45 21.95
CA THR A 195 -53.47 5.29 22.52
C THR A 195 -53.56 4.20 21.45
N PRO A 196 -53.15 2.95 21.71
CA PRO A 196 -53.45 1.84 20.80
C PRO A 196 -54.94 1.52 20.88
N GLN A 197 -55.63 1.69 19.77
CA GLN A 197 -57.03 1.34 19.57
C GLN A 197 -57.15 -0.19 19.52
N TYR A 198 -57.60 -0.80 20.62
CA TYR A 198 -58.08 -2.18 20.62
C TYR A 198 -59.60 -2.18 20.44
N PRO A 199 -60.15 -2.86 19.42
CA PRO A 199 -61.59 -3.09 19.33
C PRO A 199 -61.90 -4.46 19.93
N LYS A 200 -62.52 -4.49 21.12
CA LYS A 200 -63.23 -5.70 21.57
C LYS A 200 -64.54 -5.32 22.24
N TYR A 201 -65.60 -5.69 21.53
CA TYR A 201 -66.94 -5.95 22.03
C TYR A 201 -66.89 -6.69 23.38
N SER A 202 -67.48 -6.09 24.41
CA SER A 202 -68.16 -6.83 25.46
C SER A 202 -69.25 -5.94 26.05
N GLN A 203 -70.48 -6.39 25.87
CA GLN A 203 -71.72 -5.77 26.33
C GLN A 203 -71.61 -5.40 27.82
N TRP A 204 -71.65 -4.11 28.13
CA TRP A 204 -71.75 -3.63 29.51
C TRP A 204 -73.19 -3.24 29.78
N ILE A 205 -73.89 -4.09 30.52
CA ILE A 205 -75.23 -3.84 31.07
C ILE A 205 -75.04 -2.85 32.24
N PRO A 206 -75.70 -1.68 32.26
CA PRO A 206 -75.67 -0.83 33.44
C PRO A 206 -76.55 -1.46 34.52
N LYS A 207 -75.93 -1.91 35.62
CA LYS A 207 -76.66 -2.31 36.82
C LYS A 207 -77.33 -1.08 37.42
N ARG A 208 -78.67 -1.08 37.42
CA ARG A 208 -79.53 -0.12 38.13
C ARG A 208 -79.04 0.04 39.57
N GLY A 209 -78.72 1.27 39.94
CA GLY A 209 -78.54 1.66 41.34
C GLY A 209 -79.88 1.53 42.06
N ILE A 210 -79.95 0.64 43.04
CA ILE A 210 -81.04 0.60 44.01
C ILE A 210 -80.82 1.79 44.95
N MET A 211 -81.51 2.91 44.68
CA MET A 211 -81.62 3.99 45.65
C MET A 211 -82.58 3.56 46.76
N LYS A 212 -82.14 3.63 48.02
CA LYS A 212 -83.00 3.44 49.19
C LYS A 212 -83.96 4.64 49.33
N PRO A 213 -85.23 4.44 49.75
CA PRO A 213 -86.13 5.57 50.01
C PRO A 213 -85.71 6.33 51.27
N LYS A 214 -85.88 7.66 51.27
CA LYS A 214 -85.75 8.51 52.46
C LYS A 214 -86.90 8.19 53.43
N GLN A 215 -86.56 7.70 54.61
CA GLN A 215 -87.48 7.36 55.67
C GLN A 215 -87.89 8.67 56.40
N ALA A 216 -89.19 8.97 56.47
CA ALA A 216 -89.71 10.09 57.27
C ALA A 216 -89.49 9.81 58.77
N ALA A 217 -89.26 10.87 59.55
CA ALA A 217 -88.99 10.76 60.98
C ALA A 217 -90.15 10.05 61.71
N PRO A 218 -89.90 8.95 62.44
CA PRO A 218 -90.93 8.28 63.20
C PRO A 218 -91.30 9.15 64.40
N MET A 219 -92.52 9.70 64.42
CA MET A 219 -93.11 10.25 65.63
C MET A 219 -93.32 9.10 66.61
N THR A 220 -92.42 8.95 67.58
CA THR A 220 -92.54 7.94 68.64
C THR A 220 -93.40 8.52 69.76
N ILE A 221 -94.72 8.48 69.57
CA ILE A 221 -95.64 8.70 70.69
C ILE A 221 -95.43 7.52 71.63
N ARG A 222 -94.79 7.75 72.78
CA ARG A 222 -94.65 6.70 73.81
C ARG A 222 -96.05 6.34 74.27
N ASP A 223 -96.36 5.04 74.25
CA ASP A 223 -97.70 4.48 74.48
C ASP A 223 -98.42 5.06 75.73
N ASN A 224 -97.65 5.54 76.71
CA ASN A 224 -98.15 6.05 77.99
C ASN A 224 -98.37 7.57 78.08
N ASN A 225 -98.00 8.37 77.07
CA ASN A 225 -97.99 9.84 77.18
C ASN A 225 -99.03 10.57 76.32
N LEU A 226 -99.88 9.83 75.59
CA LEU A 226 -100.88 10.39 74.68
C LEU A 226 -101.80 11.41 75.35
N LEU A 227 -102.25 11.17 76.59
CA LEU A 227 -103.05 12.14 77.38
C LEU A 227 -102.30 13.41 77.77
N LEU A 228 -101.00 13.31 78.10
CA LEU A 228 -100.20 14.46 78.48
C LEU A 228 -99.93 15.36 77.26
N GLN A 229 -99.67 14.74 76.11
CA GLN A 229 -99.47 15.45 74.85
C GLN A 229 -100.78 16.10 74.35
N LEU A 230 -101.93 15.44 74.55
CA LEU A 230 -103.24 16.03 74.20
C LEU A 230 -103.62 17.24 75.07
N LEU A 231 -103.17 17.27 76.33
CA LEU A 231 -103.36 18.42 77.23
C LEU A 231 -102.39 19.57 76.92
N GLU A 232 -101.20 19.26 76.42
CA GLU A 232 -100.20 20.25 75.99
C GLU A 232 -100.60 20.90 74.65
N ASP A 233 -101.15 20.12 73.73
CA ASP A 233 -101.61 20.61 72.42
C ASP A 233 -102.95 21.40 72.49
N PHE A 234 -103.76 21.22 73.56
CA PHE A 234 -105.06 21.89 73.73
C PHE A 234 -105.27 22.44 75.16
N PRO A 235 -104.63 23.58 75.51
CA PRO A 235 -104.60 24.11 76.87
C PRO A 235 -105.94 24.64 77.41
N ASP A 236 -106.92 24.94 76.55
CA ASP A 236 -108.23 25.49 76.96
C ASP A 236 -109.27 24.40 77.30
N LEU A 237 -108.88 23.13 77.22
CA LEU A 237 -109.77 21.99 77.45
C LEU A 237 -109.97 21.76 78.96
N HIS A 238 -111.03 22.34 79.54
CA HIS A 238 -111.36 22.23 80.97
C HIS A 238 -111.91 20.84 81.32
N ILE A 239 -111.05 19.83 81.38
CA ILE A 239 -111.44 18.47 81.74
C ILE A 239 -111.59 18.40 83.27
N SER A 240 -112.79 18.03 83.74
CA SER A 240 -113.00 17.78 85.17
C SER A 240 -112.06 16.68 85.68
N THR A 241 -111.51 16.84 86.89
CA THR A 241 -110.53 15.90 87.49
C THR A 241 -111.04 14.45 87.53
N ARG A 242 -112.36 14.25 87.65
CA ARG A 242 -112.98 12.92 87.61
C ARG A 242 -113.00 12.30 86.21
N THR A 243 -113.12 13.11 85.16
CA THR A 243 -113.09 12.67 83.75
C THR A 243 -111.66 12.39 83.31
N LEU A 244 -110.70 13.21 83.75
CA LEU A 244 -109.27 13.02 83.51
C LEU A 244 -108.80 11.67 84.05
N ASN A 245 -109.16 11.33 85.29
CA ASN A 245 -108.82 10.03 85.88
C ASN A 245 -109.41 8.83 85.12
N LYS A 246 -110.62 8.96 84.55
CA LYS A 246 -111.21 7.89 83.72
C LYS A 246 -110.49 7.72 82.39
N MET A 247 -110.11 8.83 81.74
CA MET A 247 -109.32 8.77 80.50
C MET A 247 -107.93 8.18 80.77
N TRP A 248 -107.30 8.58 81.88
CA TRP A 248 -106.02 8.03 82.31
C TRP A 248 -106.08 6.52 82.56
N GLN A 249 -107.12 6.05 83.27
CA GLN A 249 -107.35 4.61 83.46
C GLN A 249 -107.62 3.87 82.14
N ARG A 250 -108.33 4.47 81.19
CA ARG A 250 -108.54 3.88 79.86
C ARG A 250 -107.26 3.82 79.03
N GLN A 251 -106.43 4.86 79.06
CA GLN A 251 -105.13 4.82 78.39
C GLN A 251 -104.25 3.76 79.03
N LEU A 252 -104.20 3.68 80.37
CA LEU A 252 -103.49 2.62 81.06
C LEU A 252 -103.99 1.23 80.62
N ALA A 253 -105.30 0.99 80.58
CA ALA A 253 -105.86 -0.27 80.10
C ALA A 253 -105.51 -0.57 78.62
N HIS A 254 -105.52 0.42 77.73
CA HIS A 254 -105.09 0.26 76.33
C HIS A 254 -103.59 -0.03 76.22
N THR A 255 -102.75 0.64 77.01
CA THR A 255 -101.31 0.38 77.06
C THR A 255 -101.02 -0.98 77.68
N GLU A 256 -101.80 -1.41 78.66
CA GLU A 256 -101.74 -2.76 79.21
C GLU A 256 -102.20 -3.80 78.20
N HIS A 257 -103.14 -3.51 77.30
CA HIS A 257 -103.51 -4.40 76.20
C HIS A 257 -102.47 -4.44 75.06
N LEU A 258 -101.71 -3.36 74.83
CA LEU A 258 -100.60 -3.33 73.85
C LEU A 258 -99.30 -3.92 74.41
N LYS A 259 -99.04 -3.72 75.71
CA LYS A 259 -97.92 -4.30 76.46
C LYS A 259 -98.22 -5.70 76.99
N ALA A 260 -99.49 -6.10 77.03
CA ALA A 260 -99.85 -7.51 77.16
C ALA A 260 -99.10 -8.22 76.03
N PRO A 261 -98.27 -9.22 76.35
CA PRO A 261 -97.43 -9.88 75.36
C PRO A 261 -98.35 -10.52 74.32
N SER A 262 -98.59 -9.79 73.23
CA SER A 262 -99.20 -10.34 72.02
C SER A 262 -98.25 -11.40 71.53
N ALA A 263 -98.55 -12.63 71.96
CA ALA A 263 -97.91 -13.89 71.66
C ALA A 263 -96.37 -13.86 71.69
N ARG A 264 -95.82 -14.64 72.63
CA ARG A 264 -94.54 -15.37 72.51
C ARG A 264 -93.90 -15.22 71.12
N PRO A 265 -92.64 -14.77 70.99
CA PRO A 265 -91.95 -14.83 69.70
C PRO A 265 -92.13 -16.27 69.21
N ARG A 266 -92.87 -16.45 68.11
CA ARG A 266 -93.22 -17.79 67.65
C ARG A 266 -91.89 -18.51 67.48
N PRO A 267 -91.63 -19.67 68.11
CA PRO A 267 -90.32 -20.34 68.04
C PRO A 267 -89.89 -20.61 66.58
N LYS A 268 -90.85 -20.64 65.65
CA LYS A 268 -90.62 -20.64 64.20
C LYS A 268 -89.85 -19.42 63.70
N VAL A 269 -90.20 -18.21 64.13
CA VAL A 269 -89.53 -16.95 63.73
C VAL A 269 -88.12 -16.88 64.33
N GLN A 270 -87.92 -17.34 65.58
CA GLN A 270 -86.59 -17.41 66.18
C GLN A 270 -85.70 -18.44 65.47
N ASN A 271 -86.22 -19.63 65.19
CA ASN A 271 -85.52 -20.66 64.41
C ASN A 271 -85.21 -20.16 62.98
N GLU A 272 -86.10 -19.42 62.35
CA GLU A 272 -85.89 -18.80 61.04
C GLU A 272 -84.79 -17.73 61.10
N VAL A 273 -84.78 -16.87 62.13
CA VAL A 273 -83.72 -15.87 62.35
C VAL A 273 -82.38 -16.55 62.57
N GLU A 274 -82.30 -17.59 63.39
CA GLU A 274 -81.07 -18.37 63.59
C GLU A 274 -80.61 -19.06 62.30
N GLN A 275 -81.53 -19.60 61.50
CA GLN A 275 -81.21 -20.16 60.19
C GLN A 275 -80.71 -19.09 59.21
N ILE A 276 -81.29 -17.89 59.25
CA ILE A 276 -80.85 -16.74 58.43
C ILE A 276 -79.46 -16.28 58.86
N LEU A 277 -79.15 -16.24 60.15
CA LEU A 277 -77.82 -15.92 60.66
C LEU A 277 -76.79 -16.97 60.23
N LYS A 278 -77.09 -18.27 60.38
CA LYS A 278 -76.22 -19.36 59.89
C LYS A 278 -75.98 -19.27 58.39
N LYS A 279 -77.02 -18.95 57.60
CA LYS A 279 -76.90 -18.72 56.15
C LYS A 279 -76.05 -17.48 55.84
N HIS A 280 -76.20 -16.41 56.59
CA HIS A 280 -75.41 -15.19 56.44
C HIS A 280 -73.93 -15.42 56.78
N GLU A 281 -73.63 -16.15 57.86
CA GLU A 281 -72.28 -16.55 58.23
C GLU A 281 -71.64 -17.43 57.14
N LEU A 282 -72.40 -18.37 56.58
CA LEU A 282 -71.95 -19.21 55.46
C LEU A 282 -71.62 -18.35 54.23
N LEU A 283 -72.50 -17.41 53.86
CA LEU A 283 -72.26 -16.49 52.75
C LEU A 283 -71.04 -15.61 52.99
N ALA A 284 -70.89 -15.07 54.20
CA ALA A 284 -69.71 -14.29 54.57
C ALA A 284 -68.42 -15.14 54.48
N ALA A 285 -68.46 -16.41 54.88
CA ALA A 285 -67.35 -17.33 54.74
C ALA A 285 -67.01 -17.66 53.28
N ILE A 286 -68.01 -17.76 52.40
CA ILE A 286 -67.81 -17.93 50.94
C ILE A 286 -67.18 -16.67 50.34
N ILE A 287 -67.71 -15.49 50.66
CA ILE A 287 -67.17 -14.20 50.17
C ILE A 287 -65.72 -14.01 50.63
N LYS A 288 -65.39 -14.33 51.89
CA LYS A 288 -64.00 -14.29 52.37
C LYS A 288 -63.10 -15.24 51.59
N ARG A 289 -63.55 -16.48 51.34
CA ARG A 289 -62.80 -17.45 50.52
C ARG A 289 -62.58 -16.96 49.09
N ASP A 290 -63.56 -16.31 48.47
CA ASP A 290 -63.45 -15.75 47.11
C ASP A 290 -62.52 -14.54 47.06
N GLN A 291 -62.55 -13.68 48.09
CA GLN A 291 -61.60 -12.57 48.22
C GLN A 291 -60.17 -13.08 48.36
N ASP A 292 -59.94 -14.11 49.17
CA ASP A 292 -58.62 -14.70 49.36
C ASP A 292 -58.16 -15.50 48.13
N HIS A 293 -59.07 -16.12 47.39
CA HIS A 293 -58.76 -16.70 46.07
C HIS A 293 -58.35 -15.60 45.07
N SER A 294 -59.07 -14.48 45.05
CA SER A 294 -58.76 -13.36 44.16
C SER A 294 -57.41 -12.73 44.48
N LYS A 295 -57.06 -12.56 45.76
CA LYS A 295 -55.73 -12.11 46.20
C LYS A 295 -54.63 -13.07 45.74
N ARG A 296 -54.81 -14.38 45.97
CA ARG A 296 -53.86 -15.42 45.52
C ARG A 296 -53.66 -15.38 44.01
N LEU A 297 -54.72 -15.18 43.22
CA LEU A 297 -54.62 -15.07 41.77
C LEU A 297 -53.84 -13.82 41.34
N GLN A 298 -54.04 -12.69 42.02
CA GLN A 298 -53.28 -11.45 41.77
C GLN A 298 -51.80 -11.63 42.08
N GLU A 299 -51.45 -12.25 43.20
CA GLU A 299 -50.06 -12.56 43.55
C GLU A 299 -49.41 -13.48 42.53
N LEU A 300 -50.11 -14.51 42.07
CA LEU A 300 -49.61 -15.44 41.06
C LEU A 300 -49.35 -14.72 39.73
N LYS A 301 -50.28 -13.84 39.31
CA LYS A 301 -50.06 -12.97 38.13
C LYS A 301 -48.84 -12.07 38.33
N GLN A 302 -48.68 -11.44 39.49
CA GLN A 302 -47.53 -10.60 39.78
C GLN A 302 -46.21 -11.38 39.75
N ARG A 303 -46.18 -12.60 40.30
CA ARG A 303 -44.99 -13.49 40.24
C ARG A 303 -44.62 -13.82 38.80
N VAL A 304 -45.61 -14.18 37.96
CA VAL A 304 -45.38 -14.45 36.53
C VAL A 304 -44.87 -13.20 35.81
N TYR A 305 -45.42 -12.02 36.11
CA TYR A 305 -44.92 -10.76 35.55
C TYR A 305 -43.48 -10.47 35.95
N ARG A 306 -43.14 -10.61 37.24
CA ARG A 306 -41.78 -10.41 37.75
C ARG A 306 -40.80 -11.40 37.13
N GLN A 307 -41.17 -12.67 37.02
CA GLN A 307 -40.36 -13.70 36.38
C GLN A 307 -40.11 -13.38 34.90
N ARG A 308 -41.15 -13.04 34.14
CA ARG A 308 -41.02 -12.64 32.72
C ARG A 308 -40.18 -11.37 32.57
N TRP A 309 -40.36 -10.39 33.44
CA TRP A 309 -39.57 -9.17 33.43
C TRP A 309 -38.08 -9.45 33.66
N ALA A 310 -37.76 -10.29 34.65
CA ALA A 310 -36.38 -10.69 34.92
C ALA A 310 -35.78 -11.48 33.73
N GLN A 311 -36.52 -12.42 33.16
CA GLN A 311 -36.10 -13.18 31.97
C GLN A 311 -35.85 -12.26 30.77
N ASN A 312 -36.77 -11.34 30.49
CA ASN A 312 -36.63 -10.37 29.41
C ASN A 312 -35.42 -9.47 29.62
N LYS A 313 -35.16 -9.03 30.86
CA LYS A 313 -33.97 -8.23 31.20
C LYS A 313 -32.67 -8.99 30.99
N VAL A 314 -32.64 -10.28 31.34
CA VAL A 314 -31.47 -11.14 31.05
C VAL A 314 -31.28 -11.34 29.54
N ALA A 315 -32.35 -11.58 28.79
CA ALA A 315 -32.30 -11.71 27.33
C ALA A 315 -31.80 -10.41 26.66
N GLU A 316 -32.29 -9.25 27.11
CA GLU A 316 -31.84 -7.94 26.64
C GLU A 316 -30.35 -7.72 26.90
N ARG A 317 -29.87 -8.02 28.11
CA ARG A 317 -28.42 -7.96 28.43
C ARG A 317 -27.60 -8.90 27.55
N ARG A 318 -28.07 -10.13 27.31
CA ARG A 318 -27.40 -11.08 26.40
C ARG A 318 -27.32 -10.53 24.98
N GLN A 319 -28.40 -9.91 24.48
CA GLN A 319 -28.40 -9.27 23.16
C GLN A 319 -27.44 -8.08 23.10
N GLN A 320 -27.40 -7.23 24.13
CA GLN A 320 -26.46 -6.11 24.19
C GLN A 320 -25.01 -6.59 24.18
N VAL A 321 -24.69 -7.61 24.98
CA VAL A 321 -23.35 -8.23 24.99
C VAL A 321 -23.03 -8.86 23.64
N ALA A 322 -23.98 -9.55 23.01
CA ALA A 322 -23.77 -10.12 21.67
C ALA A 322 -23.54 -9.03 20.61
N ARG A 323 -24.28 -7.91 20.66
CA ARG A 323 -24.07 -6.76 19.78
C ARG A 323 -22.69 -6.15 20.00
N ALA A 324 -22.30 -5.91 21.25
CA ALA A 324 -20.98 -5.37 21.59
C ALA A 324 -19.84 -6.28 21.11
N ARG A 325 -19.98 -7.60 21.30
CA ARG A 325 -19.01 -8.59 20.80
C ARG A 325 -18.89 -8.54 19.28
N LYS A 326 -20.02 -8.52 18.56
CA LYS A 326 -20.02 -8.39 17.09
C LYS A 326 -19.29 -7.13 16.63
N TYR A 327 -19.57 -5.97 17.23
CA TYR A 327 -18.87 -4.73 16.89
C TYR A 327 -17.36 -4.83 17.10
N TYR A 328 -16.93 -5.44 18.20
CA TYR A 328 -15.51 -5.63 18.47
C TYR A 328 -14.85 -6.62 17.50
N GLU A 329 -15.51 -7.73 17.17
CA GLU A 329 -15.06 -8.70 16.18
C GLU A 329 -14.95 -8.06 14.80
N ASP A 330 -15.97 -7.32 14.36
CA ASP A 330 -15.98 -6.60 13.08
C ASP A 330 -14.86 -5.56 13.02
N TYR A 331 -14.67 -4.79 14.09
CA TYR A 331 -13.58 -3.81 14.20
C TYR A 331 -12.21 -4.48 14.08
N ARG A 332 -11.98 -5.62 14.76
CA ARG A 332 -10.73 -6.38 14.66
C ARG A 332 -10.47 -6.89 13.25
N VAL A 333 -11.48 -7.41 12.57
CA VAL A 333 -11.37 -7.88 11.19
C VAL A 333 -11.06 -6.71 10.25
N GLN A 334 -11.75 -5.59 10.39
CA GLN A 334 -11.49 -4.38 9.60
C GLN A 334 -10.08 -3.84 9.83
N LEU A 335 -9.61 -3.80 11.08
CA LEU A 335 -8.25 -3.36 11.41
C LEU A 335 -7.22 -4.28 10.78
N ARG A 336 -7.38 -5.61 10.91
CA ARG A 336 -6.50 -6.60 10.26
C ARG A 336 -6.49 -6.43 8.74
N ALA A 337 -7.64 -6.23 8.12
CA ALA A 337 -7.74 -5.98 6.69
C ALA A 337 -7.04 -4.68 6.27
N LYS A 338 -7.17 -3.60 7.05
CA LYS A 338 -6.46 -2.33 6.82
C LYS A 338 -4.94 -2.52 6.90
N LEU A 339 -4.45 -3.23 7.92
CA LEU A 339 -3.02 -3.52 8.08
C LEU A 339 -2.47 -4.39 6.94
N LEU A 340 -3.21 -5.42 6.49
CA LEU A 340 -2.83 -6.21 5.32
C LEU A 340 -2.80 -5.39 4.03
N ARG A 341 -3.76 -4.47 3.86
CA ARG A 341 -3.77 -3.53 2.73
C ARG A 341 -2.59 -2.57 2.78
N ALA A 342 -2.20 -2.07 3.96
CA ALA A 342 -1.02 -1.24 4.12
C ALA A 342 0.25 -2.02 3.75
N ARG A 343 0.43 -3.23 4.30
CA ARG A 343 1.56 -4.12 3.99
C ARG A 343 1.65 -4.43 2.49
N THR A 344 0.55 -4.78 1.85
CA THR A 344 0.54 -5.05 0.39
C THR A 344 0.81 -3.80 -0.45
N ARG A 345 0.42 -2.61 0.00
CA ARG A 345 0.80 -1.35 -0.65
C ARG A 345 2.29 -1.09 -0.52
N GLU A 346 2.85 -1.26 0.68
CA GLU A 346 4.29 -1.15 0.93
C GLU A 346 5.07 -2.15 0.07
N GLU A 347 4.67 -3.43 0.05
CA GLU A 347 5.28 -4.45 -0.80
C GLU A 347 5.21 -4.10 -2.30
N LYS A 348 4.12 -3.48 -2.76
CA LYS A 348 4.02 -2.96 -4.14
C LYS A 348 4.99 -1.81 -4.39
N ILE A 349 5.09 -0.86 -3.45
CA ILE A 349 6.03 0.26 -3.55
C ILE A 349 7.46 -0.28 -3.60
N PHE A 350 7.82 -1.23 -2.72
CA PHE A 350 9.15 -1.85 -2.76
C PHE A 350 9.42 -2.55 -4.09
N LYS A 351 8.47 -3.33 -4.62
CA LYS A 351 8.62 -3.97 -5.94
C LYS A 351 8.87 -2.94 -7.04
N ASN A 352 8.06 -1.88 -7.09
CA ASN A 352 8.23 -0.82 -8.08
C ASN A 352 9.60 -0.14 -7.92
N LEU A 353 10.05 0.16 -6.70
CA LEU A 353 11.36 0.76 -6.46
C LEU A 353 12.52 -0.16 -6.87
N PHE A 354 12.38 -1.47 -6.67
CA PHE A 354 13.36 -2.45 -7.14
C PHE A 354 13.39 -2.53 -8.68
N GLU A 355 12.22 -2.55 -9.31
CA GLU A 355 12.09 -2.53 -10.77
C GLU A 355 12.68 -1.25 -11.36
N GLU A 356 12.35 -0.07 -10.81
CA GLU A 356 12.93 1.22 -11.19
C GLU A 356 14.45 1.25 -10.99
N GLY A 357 14.94 0.77 -9.83
CA GLY A 357 16.37 0.68 -9.56
C GLY A 357 17.11 -0.20 -10.57
N LEU A 358 16.49 -1.31 -10.99
CA LEU A 358 17.03 -2.21 -12.00
C LEU A 358 16.94 -1.62 -13.41
N GLU A 359 15.88 -0.88 -13.73
CA GLU A 359 15.72 -0.12 -14.98
C GLU A 359 16.82 0.93 -15.12
N ILE A 360 17.11 1.68 -14.05
CA ILE A 360 18.18 2.67 -14.00
C ILE A 360 19.55 2.01 -14.22
N GLN A 361 19.81 0.85 -13.60
CA GLN A 361 21.05 0.12 -13.84
C GLN A 361 21.18 -0.37 -15.30
N LYS A 362 20.09 -0.89 -15.88
CA LYS A 362 20.05 -1.28 -17.29
C LYS A 362 20.30 -0.09 -18.21
N GLN A 363 19.70 1.06 -17.93
CA GLN A 363 19.93 2.30 -18.68
C GLN A 363 21.39 2.73 -18.61
N ARG A 364 21.99 2.79 -17.41
CA ARG A 364 23.42 3.10 -17.24
C ARG A 364 24.32 2.16 -18.06
N LEU A 365 24.01 0.87 -18.11
CA LEU A 365 24.76 -0.09 -18.93
C LEU A 365 24.56 0.15 -20.44
N ARG A 366 23.36 0.54 -20.88
CA ARG A 366 23.11 0.93 -22.28
C ARG A 366 23.90 2.18 -22.62
N ASP A 367 23.88 3.19 -21.76
CA ASP A 367 24.60 4.45 -21.96
C ASP A 367 26.12 4.20 -22.04
N LEU A 368 26.67 3.34 -21.17
CA LEU A 368 28.08 2.94 -21.25
C LEU A 368 28.43 2.20 -22.55
N ARG A 369 27.52 1.36 -23.06
CA ARG A 369 27.72 0.68 -24.36
C ARG A 369 27.70 1.67 -25.52
N VAL A 370 26.75 2.61 -25.51
CA VAL A 370 26.65 3.68 -26.51
C VAL A 370 27.91 4.54 -26.47
N TYR A 371 28.32 5.01 -25.28
CA TYR A 371 29.54 5.78 -25.11
C TYR A 371 30.79 5.04 -25.65
N ALA A 372 30.91 3.74 -25.37
CA ALA A 372 32.01 2.94 -25.89
C ALA A 372 31.94 2.75 -27.41
N GLN A 373 30.74 2.70 -28.00
CA GLN A 373 30.56 2.68 -29.46
C GLN A 373 30.96 4.03 -30.07
N GLU A 374 30.43 5.13 -29.53
CA GLU A 374 30.76 6.49 -29.96
C GLU A 374 32.27 6.75 -29.90
N LYS A 375 32.95 6.30 -28.85
CA LYS A 375 34.41 6.43 -28.76
C LYS A 375 35.17 5.67 -29.84
N ARG A 376 34.70 4.49 -30.24
CA ARG A 376 35.29 3.75 -31.37
C ARG A 376 35.00 4.45 -32.68
N ASP A 377 33.79 4.95 -32.86
CA ASP A 377 33.39 5.64 -34.08
C ASP A 377 34.13 6.97 -34.25
N GLU A 378 34.36 7.71 -33.16
CA GLU A 378 35.21 8.91 -33.15
C GLU A 378 36.63 8.59 -33.62
N GLN A 379 37.26 7.55 -33.07
CA GLN A 379 38.59 7.12 -33.51
C GLN A 379 38.60 6.73 -35.00
N LEU A 380 37.58 6.01 -35.46
CA LEU A 380 37.46 5.66 -36.87
C LEU A 380 37.30 6.89 -37.75
N ARG A 381 36.53 7.90 -37.33
CA ARG A 381 36.39 9.17 -38.06
C ARG A 381 37.71 9.94 -38.09
N GLU A 382 38.42 10.03 -36.97
CA GLU A 382 39.74 10.66 -36.92
C GLU A 382 40.71 9.99 -37.90
N HIS A 383 40.81 8.66 -37.88
CA HIS A 383 41.64 7.91 -38.82
C HIS A 383 41.20 8.09 -40.29
N GLN A 384 39.90 8.17 -40.55
CA GLN A 384 39.39 8.45 -41.90
C GLN A 384 39.80 9.85 -42.37
N ILE A 385 39.70 10.86 -41.51
CA ILE A 385 40.13 12.23 -41.82
C ILE A 385 41.64 12.27 -42.08
N GLU A 386 42.44 11.58 -41.27
CA GLU A 386 43.89 11.45 -41.49
C GLU A 386 44.18 10.81 -42.85
N LEU A 387 43.55 9.68 -43.17
CA LEU A 387 43.69 9.03 -44.48
C LEU A 387 43.29 9.94 -45.63
N GLN A 388 42.15 10.63 -45.52
CA GLN A 388 41.71 11.58 -46.53
C GLN A 388 42.69 12.74 -46.70
N SER A 389 43.29 13.24 -45.62
CA SER A 389 44.30 14.30 -45.69
C SER A 389 45.57 13.82 -46.42
N LEU A 390 46.00 12.58 -46.17
CA LEU A 390 47.13 11.96 -46.87
C LEU A 390 46.80 11.71 -48.34
N GLU A 391 45.61 11.21 -48.64
CA GLU A 391 45.15 11.03 -50.02
C GLU A 391 45.16 12.36 -50.78
N ASN A 392 44.66 13.43 -50.17
CA ASN A 392 44.65 14.75 -50.80
C ASN A 392 46.07 15.27 -51.00
N TYR A 393 46.96 15.11 -50.01
CA TYR A 393 48.38 15.44 -50.16
C TYR A 393 49.01 14.73 -51.36
N TYR A 394 48.82 13.41 -51.48
CA TYR A 394 49.38 12.66 -52.60
C TYR A 394 48.71 12.99 -53.93
N LYS A 395 47.38 13.21 -53.95
CA LYS A 395 46.66 13.69 -55.15
C LYS A 395 47.26 15.01 -55.63
N ASP A 396 47.52 15.96 -54.73
CA ASP A 396 48.13 17.24 -55.08
C ASP A 396 49.56 17.06 -55.63
N GLN A 397 50.37 16.19 -55.02
CA GLN A 397 51.72 15.86 -55.54
C GLN A 397 51.64 15.26 -56.95
N PHE A 398 50.71 14.33 -57.19
CA PHE A 398 50.51 13.74 -58.51
C PHE A 398 49.98 14.76 -59.51
N SER A 399 49.10 15.67 -59.10
CA SER A 399 48.60 16.76 -59.94
C SER A 399 49.71 17.72 -60.34
N MET A 400 50.59 18.12 -59.41
CA MET A 400 51.75 18.95 -59.73
C MET A 400 52.70 18.27 -60.72
N LEU A 401 52.99 16.97 -60.52
CA LEU A 401 53.82 16.20 -61.45
C LEU A 401 53.15 16.03 -62.83
N ALA A 402 51.85 15.76 -62.85
CA ALA A 402 51.09 15.65 -64.09
C ALA A 402 51.06 16.98 -64.85
N GLU A 403 50.94 18.10 -64.15
CA GLU A 403 51.04 19.44 -64.74
C GLU A 403 52.43 19.71 -65.29
N ALA A 404 53.50 19.44 -64.53
CA ALA A 404 54.88 19.60 -64.98
C ALA A 404 55.17 18.75 -66.23
N ILE A 405 54.77 17.47 -66.24
CA ILE A 405 54.89 16.58 -67.40
C ILE A 405 54.08 17.13 -68.59
N SER A 406 52.89 17.67 -68.35
CA SER A 406 52.06 18.26 -69.41
C SER A 406 52.68 19.53 -70.00
N GLN A 407 53.35 20.34 -69.18
CA GLN A 407 54.10 21.50 -69.64
C GLN A 407 55.30 21.06 -70.50
N GLU A 408 56.07 20.07 -70.05
CA GLU A 408 57.18 19.48 -70.83
C GLU A 408 56.70 18.94 -72.19
N PHE A 409 55.58 18.21 -72.23
CA PHE A 409 55.01 17.74 -73.50
C PHE A 409 54.61 18.89 -74.44
N LYS A 410 54.01 19.97 -73.91
CA LYS A 410 53.67 21.15 -74.70
C LYS A 410 54.95 21.81 -75.24
N GLU A 411 55.98 21.94 -74.42
CA GLU A 411 57.27 22.48 -74.85
C GLU A 411 57.91 21.63 -75.95
N ILE A 412 57.99 20.31 -75.76
CA ILE A 412 58.51 19.38 -76.77
C ILE A 412 57.71 19.53 -78.06
N GLN A 413 56.38 19.55 -78.01
CA GLN A 413 55.55 19.73 -79.18
C GLN A 413 55.80 21.08 -79.89
N THR A 414 56.01 22.16 -79.14
CA THR A 414 56.38 23.46 -79.74
C THR A 414 57.77 23.43 -80.38
N ARG A 415 58.75 22.77 -79.75
CA ARG A 415 60.10 22.57 -80.31
C ARG A 415 60.06 21.73 -81.58
N GLU A 416 59.30 20.63 -81.58
CA GLU A 416 59.09 19.78 -82.75
C GLU A 416 58.43 20.54 -83.90
N LYS A 417 57.37 21.33 -83.61
CA LYS A 417 56.72 22.18 -84.62
C LYS A 417 57.70 23.22 -85.18
N ALA A 418 58.51 23.86 -84.34
CA ALA A 418 59.52 24.81 -84.77
C ALA A 418 60.60 24.15 -85.63
N GLN A 419 61.10 22.97 -85.24
CA GLN A 419 62.05 22.19 -86.03
C GLN A 419 61.44 21.75 -87.37
N ALA A 420 60.20 21.27 -87.37
CA ALA A 420 59.49 20.90 -88.60
C ALA A 420 59.33 22.11 -89.54
N GLN A 421 59.00 23.30 -89.00
CA GLN A 421 58.95 24.53 -89.78
C GLN A 421 60.31 24.94 -90.33
N MET A 422 61.39 24.86 -89.54
CA MET A 422 62.75 25.12 -90.02
C MET A 422 63.14 24.15 -91.13
N LEU A 423 62.86 22.85 -90.98
CA LEU A 423 63.09 21.85 -92.02
C LEU A 423 62.30 22.15 -93.31
N GLN A 424 61.05 22.57 -93.19
CA GLN A 424 60.25 22.97 -94.36
C GLN A 424 60.82 24.22 -95.04
N LYS A 425 61.28 25.21 -94.28
CA LYS A 425 61.98 26.40 -94.83
C LYS A 425 63.25 26.00 -95.56
N ALA A 426 64.12 25.18 -94.94
CA ALA A 426 65.33 24.67 -95.56
C ALA A 426 65.05 23.86 -96.85
N LYS A 427 64.00 23.03 -96.86
CA LYS A 427 63.54 22.32 -98.07
C LYS A 427 63.11 23.28 -99.18
N LYS A 428 62.37 24.35 -98.86
CA LYS A 428 61.97 25.37 -99.83
C LYS A 428 63.16 26.15 -100.37
N GLU A 429 64.09 26.53 -99.50
CA GLU A 429 65.33 27.20 -99.89
C GLU A 429 66.17 26.31 -100.82
N LEU A 430 66.34 25.03 -100.50
CA LEU A 430 67.03 24.07 -101.37
C LEU A 430 66.35 23.96 -102.74
N ARG A 431 65.01 23.82 -102.77
CA ARG A 431 64.25 23.82 -104.04
C ARG A 431 64.46 25.10 -104.83
N SER A 432 64.41 26.26 -104.17
CA SER A 432 64.65 27.55 -104.86
C SER A 432 66.09 27.71 -105.38
N LYS A 433 67.08 27.14 -104.68
CA LYS A 433 68.47 27.08 -105.17
C LYS A 433 68.59 26.18 -106.38
N MET A 434 68.01 24.98 -106.33
CA MET A 434 67.97 24.06 -107.48
C MET A 434 67.22 24.67 -108.67
N GLU A 435 66.10 25.37 -108.44
CA GLU A 435 65.36 26.08 -109.50
C GLU A 435 66.22 27.16 -110.15
N LYS A 436 66.97 27.95 -109.35
CA LYS A 436 67.92 28.94 -109.87
C LYS A 436 69.07 28.30 -110.64
N GLU A 437 69.64 27.20 -110.14
CA GLU A 437 70.69 26.45 -110.83
C GLU A 437 70.17 25.88 -112.16
N ILE A 438 68.96 25.32 -112.19
CA ILE A 438 68.30 24.85 -113.42
C ILE A 438 68.07 26.02 -114.38
N GLN A 439 67.59 27.17 -113.90
CA GLN A 439 67.41 28.38 -114.73
C GLN A 439 68.75 28.86 -115.31
N GLN A 440 69.80 28.92 -114.49
CA GLN A 440 71.15 29.27 -114.95
C GLN A 440 71.68 28.28 -116.00
N LEU A 441 71.45 26.98 -115.80
CA LEU A 441 71.80 25.97 -116.80
C LEU A 441 70.99 26.13 -118.08
N GLN A 442 69.69 26.45 -117.99
CA GLN A 442 68.84 26.74 -119.14
C GLN A 442 69.27 28.00 -119.90
N GLU A 443 69.61 29.08 -119.19
CA GLU A 443 70.18 30.31 -119.77
C GLU A 443 71.53 30.04 -120.44
N ALA A 444 72.40 29.24 -119.81
CA ALA A 444 73.67 28.84 -120.39
C ALA A 444 73.48 27.99 -121.66
N ILE A 445 72.50 27.08 -121.68
CA ILE A 445 72.13 26.32 -122.88
C ILE A 445 71.64 27.26 -123.98
N MET A 446 70.71 28.18 -123.67
CA MET A 446 70.21 29.17 -124.63
C MET A 446 71.32 30.08 -125.19
N HIS A 447 72.33 30.44 -124.38
CA HIS A 447 73.48 31.22 -124.82
C HIS A 447 74.55 30.39 -125.55
N SER A 448 74.57 29.06 -125.36
CA SER A 448 75.46 28.17 -126.13
C SER A 448 74.89 27.76 -127.49
N ASP A 449 73.60 27.98 -127.72
CA ASP A 449 72.93 27.84 -129.02
C ASP A 449 73.11 29.08 -129.92
N ASP A 450 74.14 29.90 -129.68
CA ASP A 450 74.56 30.92 -130.63
C ASP A 450 75.16 30.22 -131.87
N ASP A 451 74.36 30.11 -132.93
CA ASP A 451 74.71 29.59 -134.27
C ASP A 451 76.00 30.19 -134.87
N THR A 452 76.58 31.23 -134.25
CA THR A 452 77.88 31.80 -134.60
C THR A 452 79.02 30.78 -134.62
N PHE A 453 79.05 29.79 -133.71
CA PHE A 453 80.11 28.78 -133.73
C PHE A 453 79.98 27.84 -134.94
N PHE A 454 78.75 27.46 -135.31
CA PHE A 454 78.51 26.63 -136.49
C PHE A 454 78.69 27.42 -137.80
N GLN A 455 78.31 28.69 -137.83
CA GLN A 455 78.55 29.59 -138.96
C GLN A 455 80.05 29.81 -139.21
N GLU A 456 80.87 29.98 -138.17
CA GLU A 456 82.33 30.08 -138.30
C GLU A 456 82.96 28.75 -138.77
N LEU A 457 82.48 27.60 -138.27
CA LEU A 457 82.95 26.30 -138.71
C LEU A 457 82.58 25.98 -140.17
N GLU A 458 81.38 26.41 -140.62
CA GLU A 458 80.98 26.33 -142.03
C GLU A 458 81.77 27.29 -142.92
N ALA A 459 82.07 28.51 -142.44
CA ALA A 459 82.95 29.45 -143.13
C ALA A 459 84.38 28.88 -143.28
N ASP A 460 84.91 28.21 -142.27
CA ASP A 460 86.23 27.56 -142.33
C ASP A 460 86.23 26.28 -143.19
N ARG A 461 85.12 25.53 -143.23
CA ARG A 461 84.92 24.44 -144.22
C ARG A 461 84.88 24.97 -145.65
N LEU A 462 84.18 26.08 -145.88
CA LEU A 462 84.14 26.75 -147.19
C LEU A 462 85.51 27.28 -147.59
N ARG A 463 86.27 27.89 -146.67
CA ARG A 463 87.67 28.29 -146.90
C ARG A 463 88.57 27.12 -147.26
N SER A 464 88.48 26.01 -146.53
CA SER A 464 89.26 24.80 -146.79
C SER A 464 88.92 24.20 -148.17
N ARG A 465 87.65 24.22 -148.57
CA ARG A 465 87.20 23.76 -149.89
C ARG A 465 87.64 24.71 -151.02
N LEU A 466 87.65 26.02 -150.78
CA LEU A 466 88.21 27.02 -151.70
C LEU A 466 89.73 26.84 -151.85
N GLN A 467 90.46 26.56 -150.77
CA GLN A 467 91.89 26.25 -150.83
C GLN A 467 92.12 24.97 -151.65
N MET A 468 91.38 23.89 -151.39
CA MET A 468 91.42 22.65 -152.18
C MET A 468 91.09 22.88 -153.66
N ALA A 469 90.11 23.74 -153.97
CA ALA A 469 89.76 24.11 -155.35
C ALA A 469 90.82 25.01 -156.01
N SER A 470 91.51 25.86 -155.24
CA SER A 470 92.62 26.70 -155.75
C SER A 470 93.87 25.89 -156.08
N PHE A 471 94.08 24.73 -155.43
CA PHE A 471 95.13 23.77 -155.81
C PHE A 471 94.79 22.98 -157.09
N GLN A 472 93.51 22.85 -157.44
CA GLN A 472 93.07 22.17 -158.68
C GLN A 472 93.24 23.02 -159.94
N TYR A 473 93.47 24.33 -159.84
CA TYR A 473 93.72 25.20 -160.99
C TYR A 473 95.21 25.41 -161.32
N SER A 474 96.11 24.86 -160.50
CA SER A 474 97.57 24.88 -160.76
C SER A 474 98.12 23.57 -161.36
N GLN A 475 97.27 22.58 -161.62
CA GLN A 475 97.63 21.36 -162.36
C GLN A 475 96.50 20.92 -163.31
N SER A 476 96.46 21.54 -164.48
CA SER A 476 95.91 20.93 -165.70
C SER A 476 96.63 21.50 -166.93
N PRO A 477 97.51 20.76 -167.62
CA PRO A 477 97.65 20.88 -169.06
C PRO A 477 96.54 20.01 -169.68
N LEU A 478 95.61 20.65 -170.39
CA LEU A 478 94.47 20.10 -171.14
C LEU A 478 94.41 18.58 -171.36
N PHE A 479 93.33 17.94 -170.90
CA PHE A 479 92.32 17.25 -171.72
C PHE A 479 90.98 17.18 -170.99
#